data_AF-A0A447IFP0-F1
#
_entry.id   AF-A0A447IFP0-F1
#
_cell.length_a   1.000
_cell.length_b   1.000
_cell.length_c   1.000
_cell.angle_alpha   90.00
_cell.angle_beta   90.00
_cell.angle_gamma   90.00
#
_symmetry.space_group_name_H-M   'P 1'
#
loop_
_entity.id
_entity.type
_entity.pdbx_description
1 polymer ?
#
loop_
_entity_poly.entity_id
_entity_poly.type
_entity_poly.pdbx_seq_one_letter_code
_entity_poly.pdbx_strand_id
1 'polypeptide(L)'
;MKAALPVLALLLASPALAQGDGLPLLRVYIDTPYFYELVAYNVEESGDHQRFDLVVEGKEVGTAAIDLDCASGEFSQTETEPLTGSAASFIEPAVRAYRQLLC
;
A
#
# COMPACT_ATOMS: atom_id res chain seq x y z
N MET A 1 10.62 51.75 19.22
CA MET A 1 11.12 50.38 18.93
C MET A 1 10.11 49.37 19.49
N LYS A 2 9.41 48.64 18.62
CA LYS A 2 8.87 47.28 18.83
C LYS A 2 8.00 46.96 17.61
N ALA A 3 8.62 46.38 16.59
CA ALA A 3 7.91 45.76 15.49
C ALA A 3 7.29 44.46 16.01
N ALA A 4 5.99 44.31 15.82
CA ALA A 4 5.32 43.02 15.93
C ALA A 4 5.79 42.17 14.75
N LEU A 5 6.41 41.03 15.04
CA LEU A 5 6.74 40.00 14.04
C LEU A 5 5.64 38.94 14.12
N PRO A 6 4.81 38.80 13.07
CA PRO A 6 3.88 37.70 12.95
C PRO A 6 4.57 36.51 12.25
N VAL A 7 3.94 35.35 12.38
CA VAL A 7 4.14 34.17 11.54
C VAL A 7 5.42 33.37 11.80
N LEU A 8 5.32 32.44 12.74
CA LEU A 8 5.88 31.11 12.53
C LEU A 8 4.83 30.07 12.94
N ALA A 9 3.73 30.06 12.19
CA ALA A 9 2.92 28.85 12.10
C ALA A 9 3.77 27.83 11.35
N LEU A 10 4.57 27.05 12.09
CA LEU A 10 5.02 25.77 11.59
C LEU A 10 3.75 24.97 11.31
N LEU A 11 3.30 25.03 10.06
CA LEU A 11 2.53 23.97 9.44
C LEU A 11 3.43 22.72 9.55
N LEU A 12 3.34 22.06 10.69
CA LEU A 12 3.44 20.61 10.76
C LEU A 12 2.30 20.11 9.87
N ALA A 13 2.53 20.12 8.56
CA ALA A 13 1.91 19.17 7.67
C ALA A 13 2.48 17.81 8.09
N SER A 14 1.96 17.29 9.21
CA SER A 14 1.93 15.86 9.44
C SER A 14 1.42 15.28 8.13
N PRO A 15 2.11 14.30 7.52
CA PRO A 15 1.52 13.62 6.39
C PRO A 15 0.14 13.15 6.86
N ALA A 16 -0.89 13.67 6.21
CA ALA A 16 -2.26 13.27 6.43
C ALA A 16 -2.40 11.86 5.87
N LEU A 17 -1.88 10.87 6.60
CA LEU A 17 -2.26 9.48 6.45
C LEU A 17 -3.44 9.24 7.39
N ALA A 18 -4.57 9.82 6.99
CA ALA A 18 -5.86 9.46 7.54
C ALA A 18 -6.62 8.77 6.41
N GLN A 19 -6.34 7.49 6.16
CA GLN A 19 -7.15 6.62 5.30
C GLN A 19 -6.82 5.13 5.52
N GLY A 20 -7.57 4.49 6.42
CA GLY A 20 -7.62 3.03 6.66
C GLY A 20 -6.37 2.43 7.31
N ASP A 21 -6.53 1.47 8.23
CA ASP A 21 -5.44 0.67 8.79
C ASP A 21 -4.88 -0.30 7.73
N GLY A 22 -4.32 0.25 6.65
CA GLY A 22 -3.68 -0.53 5.60
C GLY A 22 -2.37 -1.13 6.11
N LEU A 23 -2.14 -2.41 5.83
CA LEU A 23 -0.89 -3.06 6.19
C LEU A 23 0.14 -2.87 5.07
N PRO A 24 1.25 -2.14 5.31
CA PRO A 24 2.29 -1.98 4.30
C PRO A 24 3.03 -3.31 4.09
N LEU A 25 3.10 -3.76 2.83
CA LEU A 25 3.71 -5.04 2.46
C LEU A 25 5.11 -4.86 1.88
N LEU A 26 5.25 -3.93 0.95
CA LEU A 26 6.46 -3.74 0.18
C LEU A 26 6.58 -2.30 -0.29
N ARG A 27 7.78 -1.71 -0.15
CA ARG A 27 8.11 -0.42 -0.74
C ARG A 27 9.30 -0.57 -1.68
N VAL A 28 9.14 -0.16 -2.93
CA VAL A 28 10.16 -0.25 -3.98
C VAL A 28 10.53 1.15 -4.46
N TYR A 29 11.78 1.55 -4.24
CA TYR A 29 12.30 2.82 -4.73
C TYR A 29 12.72 2.68 -6.20
N ILE A 30 12.20 3.56 -7.06
CA ILE A 30 12.53 3.59 -8.49
C ILE A 30 13.68 4.58 -8.70
N ASP A 31 13.46 5.82 -8.28
CA ASP A 31 14.43 6.91 -8.32
C ASP A 31 14.01 7.93 -7.25
N THR A 32 14.88 8.27 -6.30
CA THR A 32 14.45 9.06 -5.13
C THR A 32 13.97 10.45 -5.58
N PRO A 33 12.78 10.92 -5.16
CA PRO A 33 11.92 10.42 -4.08
C PRO A 33 10.74 9.52 -4.51
N TYR A 34 10.73 9.01 -5.74
CA TYR A 34 9.67 8.18 -6.30
C TYR A 34 9.78 6.71 -5.89
N PHE A 35 8.67 6.17 -5.40
CA PHE A 35 8.54 4.77 -5.00
C PHE A 35 7.17 4.22 -5.41
N TYR A 36 7.07 2.89 -5.44
CA TYR A 36 5.81 2.16 -5.30
C TYR A 36 5.70 1.69 -3.85
N GLU A 37 4.55 1.89 -3.23
CA GLU A 37 4.21 1.32 -1.94
C GLU A 37 2.97 0.45 -2.09
N LEU A 38 3.09 -0.82 -1.70
CA LEU A 38 2.03 -1.80 -1.81
C LEU A 38 1.44 -2.01 -0.41
N VAL A 39 0.14 -1.77 -0.28
CA VAL A 39 -0.57 -1.77 1.00
C VAL A 39 -1.82 -2.65 0.89
N ALA A 40 -2.03 -3.54 1.85
CA ALA A 40 -3.23 -4.35 1.94
C ALA A 40 -4.31 -3.65 2.77
N TYR A 41 -5.52 -3.55 2.24
CA TYR A 41 -6.71 -2.98 2.86
C TYR A 41 -7.87 -3.98 2.87
N ASN A 42 -8.88 -3.71 3.70
CA ASN A 42 -10.13 -4.49 3.76
C ASN A 42 -9.88 -6.01 3.88
N VAL A 43 -8.98 -6.40 4.77
CA VAL A 43 -8.63 -7.80 4.99
C VAL A 43 -9.83 -8.55 5.56
N GLU A 44 -10.32 -9.54 4.82
CA GLU A 44 -11.35 -10.49 5.23
C GLU A 44 -10.72 -11.88 5.41
N GLU A 45 -10.94 -12.50 6.56
CA GLU A 45 -10.38 -13.82 6.90
C GLU A 45 -11.49 -14.87 7.01
N SER A 46 -11.28 -16.03 6.39
CA SER A 46 -12.22 -17.16 6.44
C SER A 46 -11.48 -18.49 6.40
N GLY A 47 -11.11 -19.02 7.56
CA GLY A 47 -10.29 -20.23 7.67
C GLY A 47 -8.88 -19.96 7.12
N ASP A 48 -8.43 -20.78 6.17
CA ASP A 48 -7.14 -20.61 5.49
C ASP A 48 -7.21 -19.64 4.29
N HIS A 49 -8.34 -18.95 4.07
CA HIS A 49 -8.49 -18.00 2.98
C HIS A 49 -8.48 -16.57 3.49
N GLN A 50 -7.73 -15.70 2.81
CA GLN A 50 -7.71 -14.27 3.04
C GLN A 50 -8.01 -13.50 1.75
N ARG A 51 -8.83 -12.47 1.85
CA ARG A 51 -9.15 -11.55 0.77
C ARG A 51 -8.80 -10.13 1.18
N PHE A 52 -8.14 -9.38 0.31
CA PHE A 52 -7.78 -7.99 0.59
C PHE A 52 -7.64 -7.18 -0.70
N ASP A 53 -7.79 -5.87 -0.58
CA ASP A 53 -7.49 -4.93 -1.65
C ASP A 53 -6.03 -4.50 -1.55
N LEU A 54 -5.26 -4.70 -2.61
CA LEU A 54 -3.90 -4.22 -2.74
C LEU A 54 -3.92 -2.86 -3.44
N VAL A 55 -3.60 -1.83 -2.67
CA VAL A 55 -3.41 -0.47 -3.18
C VAL A 55 -1.94 -0.28 -3.47
N VAL A 56 -1.63 0.21 -4.66
CA VAL A 56 -0.29 0.70 -4.96
C VAL A 56 -0.31 2.23 -4.78
N GLU A 57 0.70 2.80 -4.14
CA GLU A 57 0.86 4.24 -3.96
C GLU A 57 2.15 4.72 -4.64
N GLY A 58 2.11 5.87 -5.34
CA GLY A 58 3.27 6.38 -6.08
C GLY A 58 2.96 7.26 -7.30
N LYS A 59 3.93 7.36 -8.21
CA LYS A 59 3.86 8.22 -9.41
C LYS A 59 2.77 7.79 -10.41
N GLU A 60 2.40 6.52 -10.42
CA GLU A 60 1.42 5.92 -11.33
C GLU A 60 0.89 4.63 -10.70
N VAL A 61 -0.36 4.59 -10.22
CA VAL A 61 -0.78 3.45 -9.41
C VAL A 61 -2.29 3.23 -9.38
N GLY A 62 -2.68 1.97 -9.59
CA GLY A 62 -4.04 1.47 -9.54
C GLY A 62 -4.26 0.56 -8.33
N THR A 63 -5.24 -0.33 -8.44
CA THR A 63 -5.71 -1.18 -7.34
C THR A 63 -6.07 -2.57 -7.85
N ALA A 64 -5.85 -3.59 -7.02
CA ALA A 64 -6.22 -4.96 -7.33
C ALA A 64 -6.76 -5.69 -6.10
N ALA A 65 -7.85 -6.44 -6.26
CA ALA A 65 -8.32 -7.36 -5.24
C ALA A 65 -7.52 -8.67 -5.30
N ILE A 66 -7.04 -9.14 -4.16
CA ILE A 66 -6.28 -10.37 -3.99
C ILE A 66 -7.13 -11.39 -3.21
N ASP A 67 -7.20 -12.61 -3.72
CA ASP A 67 -7.73 -13.79 -3.02
C ASP A 67 -6.58 -14.77 -2.82
N LEU A 68 -6.21 -15.03 -1.56
CA LEU A 68 -5.05 -15.80 -1.14
C LEU A 68 -5.50 -17.02 -0.33
N ASP A 69 -5.03 -18.20 -0.73
CA ASP A 69 -5.04 -19.41 0.10
C ASP A 69 -3.73 -19.47 0.91
N CYS A 70 -3.84 -19.31 2.23
CA CYS A 70 -2.71 -19.33 3.15
C CYS A 70 -1.99 -20.69 3.21
N ALA A 71 -2.74 -21.79 3.06
CA ALA A 71 -2.20 -23.14 3.16
C ALA A 71 -1.34 -23.49 1.94
N SER A 72 -1.87 -23.28 0.73
CA SER A 72 -1.15 -23.57 -0.51
C SER A 72 -0.19 -22.44 -0.91
N GLY A 73 -0.54 -21.19 -0.57
CA GLY A 73 0.12 -19.98 -1.06
C GLY A 73 -0.26 -19.61 -2.49
N GLU A 74 -1.25 -20.31 -3.08
CA GLU A 74 -1.83 -19.89 -4.35
C GLU A 74 -2.67 -18.62 -4.14
N PHE A 75 -2.62 -17.71 -5.11
CA PHE A 75 -3.44 -16.51 -5.09
C PHE A 75 -3.96 -16.18 -6.48
N SER A 76 -5.08 -15.45 -6.52
CA SER A 76 -5.59 -14.83 -7.73
C SER A 76 -5.70 -13.32 -7.56
N GLN A 77 -5.60 -12.58 -8.66
CA GLN A 77 -5.74 -11.13 -8.66
C GLN A 77 -6.87 -10.71 -9.60
N THR A 78 -7.64 -9.72 -9.19
CA THR A 78 -8.62 -9.03 -10.05
C THR A 78 -8.32 -7.54 -10.02
N GLU A 79 -7.88 -6.97 -11.13
CA GLU A 79 -7.65 -5.52 -11.24
C GLU A 79 -8.96 -4.76 -11.12
N THR A 80 -9.01 -3.82 -10.17
CA THR A 80 -10.15 -2.91 -9.94
C THR A 80 -9.90 -1.56 -10.58
N GLU A 81 -8.64 -1.10 -10.56
CA GLU A 81 -8.15 0.03 -11.34
C GLU A 81 -6.85 -0.37 -12.05
N PRO A 82 -6.64 0.03 -13.33
CA PRO A 82 -5.48 -0.40 -14.08
C PRO A 82 -4.17 -0.13 -13.36
N LEU A 83 -3.39 -1.18 -13.15
CA LEU A 83 -2.03 -1.06 -12.65
C LEU A 83 -1.16 -0.44 -13.74
N THR A 84 -0.38 0.57 -13.37
CA THR A 84 0.42 1.36 -14.31
C THR A 84 1.91 1.26 -13.97
N GLY A 85 2.76 1.58 -14.95
CA GLY A 85 4.20 1.40 -14.84
C GLY A 85 4.61 -0.05 -14.57
N SER A 86 5.61 -0.25 -13.70
CA SER A 86 6.11 -1.57 -13.32
C SER A 86 5.49 -2.11 -12.03
N ALA A 87 4.48 -1.43 -11.46
CA ALA A 87 3.83 -1.80 -10.19
C ALA A 87 3.35 -3.26 -10.16
N ALA A 88 2.77 -3.75 -11.26
CA ALA A 88 2.24 -5.11 -11.36
C ALA A 88 3.31 -6.20 -11.12
N SER A 89 4.57 -5.92 -11.44
CA SER A 89 5.68 -6.88 -11.23
C SER A 89 6.01 -7.11 -9.76
N PHE A 90 5.49 -6.27 -8.86
CA PHE A 90 5.78 -6.32 -7.43
C PHE A 90 4.65 -6.93 -6.59
N ILE A 91 3.50 -7.25 -7.20
CA ILE A 91 2.33 -7.82 -6.51
C ILE A 91 2.67 -9.20 -5.93
N GLU A 92 3.16 -10.14 -6.75
CA GLU A 92 3.50 -11.48 -6.26
C GLU A 92 4.52 -11.44 -5.11
N PRO A 93 5.64 -10.70 -5.20
CA PRO A 93 6.54 -10.52 -4.05
C PRO A 93 5.85 -9.99 -2.79
N ALA A 94 4.94 -9.00 -2.93
CA ALA A 94 4.21 -8.44 -1.80
C ALA A 94 3.23 -9.44 -1.17
N VAL A 95 2.47 -10.18 -1.97
CA VAL A 95 1.55 -11.23 -1.49
C VAL A 95 2.31 -12.37 -0.80
N ARG A 96 3.48 -12.76 -1.35
CA ARG A 96 4.34 -13.76 -0.72
C ARG A 96 4.89 -13.29 0.63
N ALA A 97 5.31 -12.03 0.73
CA ALA A 97 5.77 -11.44 1.99
C ALA A 97 4.63 -11.37 3.02
N TYR A 98 3.44 -10.96 2.59
CA TYR A 98 2.23 -10.92 3.43
C TYR A 98 1.91 -12.29 4.03
N ARG A 99 1.86 -13.33 3.19
CA ARG A 99 1.65 -14.71 3.64
C ARG A 99 2.64 -15.12 4.72
N GLN A 100 3.93 -14.84 4.53
CA GLN A 100 4.97 -15.22 5.52
C GLN A 100 4.80 -14.54 6.87
N LEU A 101 4.15 -13.37 6.90
CA LEU A 101 3.96 -12.61 8.13
C LEU A 101 2.67 -12.96 8.85
N LEU A 102 1.61 -13.35 8.12
CA LEU A 102 0.24 -13.33 8.64
C LEU A 102 -0.64 -14.57 8.36
N CYS A 103 -0.12 -15.63 7.73
CA CYS A 103 -0.87 -16.88 7.46
C CYS A 103 -0.53 -18.07 8.40
#